data_AF-A0A381Y084-F1
#
_entry.id   AF-A0A381Y084-F1
#
_cell.length_a   1.000
_cell.length_b   1.000
_cell.length_c   1.000
_cell.angle_alpha   90.00
_cell.angle_beta   90.00
_cell.angle_gamma   90.00
#
_symmetry.space_group_name_H-M   'P 1'
#
loop_
_entity.id
_entity.type
_entity.pdbx_description
1 polymer ?
#
loop_
_entity_poly.entity_id
_entity_poly.type
_entity_poly.pdbx_seq_one_letter_code
_entity_poly.pdbx_strand_id
1 'polypeptide(L)'
;MSPNLSAIFYLISGVLFILALRGLSSPETSRRGNFFGILGMVIAITVTFLSIGNFSSGFIYVLIILLIGGSVGAFVAFKIPMTAMPELVAGFHSLVGLAAVFVAISAFLNPEVFNLGMVGNIKLASLIEMSIGAAVGAITFSGSIIAFLKL
;
A
#
# COMPACT_ATOMS: atom_id res chain seq x y z
N MET A 1 -7.54 10.05 17.67
CA MET A 1 -7.87 8.67 18.09
C MET A 1 -6.82 8.20 19.10
N SER A 2 -7.16 7.38 20.11
CA SER A 2 -6.12 6.89 21.03
C SER A 2 -5.23 5.84 20.33
N PRO A 3 -3.94 5.73 20.66
CA PRO A 3 -3.03 4.76 20.02
C PRO A 3 -3.52 3.32 20.14
N ASN A 4 -4.06 2.94 21.30
CA ASN A 4 -4.62 1.61 21.55
C ASN A 4 -5.82 1.31 20.64
N LEU A 5 -6.67 2.31 20.39
CA LEU A 5 -7.82 2.14 19.50
C LEU A 5 -7.37 1.99 18.04
N SER A 6 -6.40 2.80 17.59
CA SER A 6 -5.79 2.63 16.26
C SER A 6 -5.18 1.23 16.10
N ALA A 7 -4.45 0.74 17.10
CA ALA A 7 -3.84 -0.59 17.08
C ALA A 7 -4.87 -1.72 16.97
N ILE A 8 -5.98 -1.63 17.69
CA ILE A 8 -7.08 -2.62 17.61
C ILE A 8 -7.67 -2.64 16.19
N PHE A 9 -7.92 -1.49 15.58
CA PHE A 9 -8.46 -1.47 14.21
C PHE A 9 -7.45 -1.96 13.18
N TYR A 10 -6.15 -1.67 13.34
CA TYR A 10 -5.11 -2.27 12.48
C TYR A 10 -5.05 -3.79 12.64
N LEU A 11 -5.21 -4.32 13.86
CA LEU A 11 -5.30 -5.75 14.09
C LEU A 11 -6.52 -6.36 13.39
N ILE A 12 -7.69 -5.72 13.51
CA ILE A 12 -8.91 -6.15 12.81
C ILE A 12 -8.70 -6.16 11.29
N SER A 13 -8.09 -5.10 10.74
CA SER A 13 -7.73 -5.04 9.31
C SER A 13 -6.81 -6.18 8.91
N GLY A 14 -5.78 -6.49 9.71
CA GLY A 14 -4.87 -7.60 9.47
C GLY A 14 -5.58 -8.96 9.45
N VAL A 15 -6.48 -9.20 10.40
CA VAL A 15 -7.32 -10.42 10.44
C VAL A 15 -8.19 -10.52 9.19
N LEU A 16 -8.80 -9.41 8.76
CA LEU A 16 -9.61 -9.40 7.54
C LEU A 16 -8.79 -9.73 6.28
N PHE A 17 -7.54 -9.26 6.17
CA PHE A 17 -6.67 -9.65 5.05
C PHE A 17 -6.32 -11.14 5.06
N ILE A 18 -6.09 -11.73 6.24
CA ILE A 18 -5.87 -13.19 6.36
C ILE A 18 -7.13 -13.96 5.92
N LEU A 19 -8.31 -13.53 6.36
CA LEU A 19 -9.58 -14.12 5.95
C LEU A 19 -9.87 -13.92 4.45
N ALA A 20 -9.42 -12.81 3.87
CA ALA A 20 -9.53 -12.56 2.43
C ALA A 20 -8.75 -13.60 1.63
N LEU A 21 -7.46 -13.80 1.96
CA LEU A 21 -6.62 -14.81 1.29
C LEU A 21 -7.17 -16.23 1.45
N ARG A 22 -7.65 -16.57 2.65
CA ARG A 22 -8.32 -17.86 2.90
C ARG A 22 -9.56 -18.03 2.03
N GLY A 23 -10.41 -17.01 1.94
CA GLY A 23 -11.62 -17.06 1.13
C GLY A 23 -11.35 -17.10 -0.38
N LEU A 24 -10.26 -16.48 -0.84
CA LEU A 24 -9.87 -16.52 -2.27
C LEU A 24 -9.33 -17.89 -2.70
N SER A 25 -9.04 -18.79 -1.76
CA SER A 25 -8.49 -20.12 -2.04
C SER A 25 -9.55 -21.16 -2.46
N SER A 26 -10.85 -20.82 -2.43
CA SER A 26 -11.93 -21.70 -2.90
C SER A 26 -12.98 -20.93 -3.72
N PRO A 27 -13.51 -21.50 -4.82
CA PRO A 27 -14.55 -20.84 -5.62
C PRO A 27 -15.80 -20.47 -4.81
N GLU A 28 -16.21 -21.34 -3.88
CA GLU A 28 -17.42 -21.17 -3.06
C GLU A 28 -17.31 -19.97 -2.11
N THR A 29 -16.10 -19.68 -1.62
CA THR A 29 -15.85 -18.62 -0.64
C THR A 29 -15.21 -17.36 -1.26
N SER A 30 -14.82 -17.40 -2.53
CA SER A 30 -14.09 -16.35 -3.26
C SER A 30 -14.70 -14.95 -3.12
N ARG A 31 -16.02 -14.81 -3.32
CA ARG A 31 -16.73 -13.52 -3.21
C ARG A 31 -16.67 -12.95 -1.80
N ARG A 32 -16.81 -13.80 -0.79
CA ARG A 32 -16.71 -13.42 0.63
C ARG A 32 -15.28 -13.02 0.99
N GLY A 33 -14.29 -13.77 0.48
CA GLY A 33 -12.88 -13.42 0.62
C GLY A 33 -12.56 -12.04 0.07
N ASN A 34 -13.02 -11.74 -1.15
CA ASN A 34 -12.84 -10.42 -1.75
C ASN A 34 -13.48 -9.30 -0.90
N PHE A 35 -14.69 -9.52 -0.37
CA PHE A 35 -15.36 -8.55 0.50
C PHE A 35 -14.59 -8.28 1.79
N PHE A 36 -13.99 -9.30 2.42
CA PHE A 36 -13.12 -9.11 3.58
C PHE A 36 -11.88 -8.26 3.24
N GLY A 37 -11.29 -8.46 2.06
CA GLY A 37 -10.17 -7.65 1.58
C GLY A 37 -10.56 -6.17 1.45
N ILE A 38 -11.73 -5.89 0.86
CA ILE A 38 -12.26 -4.52 0.73
C ILE A 38 -12.47 -3.88 2.11
N LEU A 39 -13.13 -4.58 3.03
CA LEU A 39 -13.37 -4.06 4.39
C LEU A 39 -12.05 -3.80 5.12
N GLY A 40 -11.07 -4.71 5.03
CA GLY A 40 -9.75 -4.53 5.62
C GLY A 40 -9.09 -3.25 5.12
N MET A 41 -9.02 -3.06 3.79
CA MET A 41 -8.40 -1.88 3.20
C MET A 41 -9.12 -0.57 3.60
N VAL A 42 -10.46 -0.56 3.61
CA VAL A 42 -11.25 0.61 4.04
C VAL A 42 -10.95 0.98 5.49
N ILE A 43 -10.88 -0.02 6.39
CA ILE A 43 -10.52 0.21 7.80
C ILE A 43 -9.11 0.79 7.91
N ALA A 44 -8.11 0.18 7.26
CA ALA A 44 -6.73 0.63 7.32
C ALA A 44 -6.54 2.09 6.86
N ILE A 45 -7.13 2.46 5.71
CA ILE A 45 -7.06 3.84 5.19
C ILE A 45 -7.73 4.81 6.17
N THR A 46 -8.96 4.49 6.59
CA THR A 46 -9.74 5.36 7.48
C THR A 46 -9.01 5.61 8.80
N VAL A 47 -8.49 4.54 9.42
CA VAL A 47 -7.76 4.60 10.69
C VAL A 47 -6.48 5.40 10.56
N THR A 48 -5.76 5.28 9.44
CA THR A 48 -4.54 6.05 9.17
C THR A 48 -4.83 7.55 9.16
N PHE A 49 -5.87 7.99 8.44
CA PHE A 49 -6.28 9.40 8.42
C PHE A 49 -6.74 9.90 9.80
N LEU A 50 -7.56 9.12 10.51
CA LEU A 50 -8.04 9.48 11.85
C LEU A 50 -6.93 9.49 12.92
N SER A 51 -5.88 8.69 12.74
CA SER A 51 -4.74 8.62 13.65
C SER A 51 -3.79 9.80 13.46
N ILE A 52 -3.58 10.25 12.21
CA ILE A 52 -2.80 11.45 11.93
C ILE A 52 -3.55 12.69 12.45
N GLY A 53 -4.88 12.72 12.31
CA GLY A 53 -5.75 13.73 12.93
C GLY A 53 -5.54 15.17 12.44
N ASN A 54 -4.67 15.37 11.45
CA ASN A 54 -4.35 16.66 10.86
C ASN A 54 -5.17 16.87 9.57
N PHE A 55 -6.30 17.57 9.70
CA PHE A 55 -7.21 17.90 8.59
C PHE A 55 -6.92 19.27 7.95
N SER A 56 -5.66 19.70 7.95
CA SER A 56 -5.21 20.93 7.28
C SER A 56 -5.16 20.77 5.75
N SER A 57 -4.57 21.73 5.04
CA SER A 57 -4.32 21.65 3.59
C SER A 57 -3.54 20.40 3.18
N GLY A 58 -2.68 19.87 4.05
CA GLY A 58 -1.97 18.61 3.83
C GLY A 58 -2.90 17.41 3.61
N PHE A 59 -4.06 17.38 4.28
CA PHE A 59 -5.06 16.34 4.09
C PHE A 59 -5.64 16.35 2.67
N ILE A 60 -5.89 17.54 2.13
CA ILE A 60 -6.39 17.72 0.75
C ILE A 60 -5.34 17.21 -0.25
N TYR A 61 -4.06 17.50 -0.02
CA TYR A 61 -2.96 17.02 -0.88
C TYR A 61 -2.78 15.51 -0.86
N VAL A 62 -3.20 14.80 0.18
CA VAL A 62 -3.21 13.33 0.16
C VAL A 62 -4.47 12.80 -0.51
N LEU A 63 -5.63 13.38 -0.19
CA LEU A 63 -6.93 12.91 -0.68
C LEU A 63 -7.04 12.98 -2.21
N ILE A 64 -6.56 14.06 -2.83
CA ILE A 64 -6.66 14.24 -4.28
C ILE A 64 -5.94 13.11 -5.02
N ILE A 65 -4.71 12.79 -4.63
CA ILE A 65 -3.85 11.86 -5.37
C ILE A 65 -4.33 10.42 -5.11
N LEU A 66 -4.81 10.15 -3.90
CA LEU A 66 -5.47 8.90 -3.53
C LEU A 66 -6.72 8.66 -4.39
N LEU A 67 -7.57 9.67 -4.57
CA LEU A 67 -8.76 9.57 -5.42
C LEU A 67 -8.40 9.43 -6.90
N ILE A 68 -7.42 10.18 -7.40
CA ILE A 68 -6.96 10.06 -8.78
C ILE A 68 -6.40 8.67 -9.04
N GLY A 69 -5.46 8.21 -8.21
CA GLY A 69 -4.84 6.89 -8.35
C GLY A 69 -5.85 5.75 -8.23
N GLY A 70 -6.76 5.82 -7.24
CA GLY A 70 -7.84 4.85 -7.06
C GLY A 70 -8.81 4.81 -8.24
N SER A 71 -9.20 5.98 -8.76
CA SER A 71 -10.15 6.07 -9.89
C SER A 71 -9.52 5.60 -11.20
N VAL A 72 -8.28 6.00 -11.49
CA VAL A 72 -7.54 5.56 -12.68
C VAL A 72 -7.31 4.05 -12.62
N GLY A 73 -6.86 3.53 -11.47
CA GLY A 73 -6.68 2.09 -11.28
C GLY A 73 -7.98 1.30 -11.49
N ALA A 74 -9.09 1.76 -10.91
CA ALA A 74 -10.40 1.15 -11.07
C ALA A 74 -10.87 1.18 -12.54
N PHE A 75 -10.69 2.31 -13.22
CA PHE A 75 -11.07 2.46 -14.63
C PHE A 75 -10.28 1.51 -15.54
N VAL A 76 -8.95 1.45 -15.36
CA VAL A 76 -8.08 0.55 -16.13
C VAL A 76 -8.46 -0.91 -15.87
N ALA A 77 -8.64 -1.29 -14.61
CA ALA A 77 -9.01 -2.65 -14.23
C ALA A 77 -10.38 -3.07 -14.80
N PHE A 78 -11.33 -2.13 -14.91
CA PHE A 78 -12.64 -2.40 -15.48
C PHE A 78 -12.64 -2.55 -17.00
N LYS A 79 -11.71 -1.88 -17.70
CA LYS A 79 -11.67 -1.84 -19.16
C LYS A 79 -10.81 -2.93 -19.80
N ILE A 80 -9.85 -3.49 -19.09
CA ILE A 80 -8.89 -4.43 -19.68
C ILE A 80 -9.57 -5.79 -20.01
N PRO A 81 -9.25 -6.44 -21.14
CA PRO A 81 -9.78 -7.76 -21.42
C PRO A 81 -9.18 -8.82 -20.48
N MET A 82 -9.96 -9.86 -20.15
CA MET A 82 -9.51 -10.94 -19.27
C MET A 82 -8.28 -11.71 -19.81
N THR A 83 -8.04 -11.65 -21.12
CA THR A 83 -6.85 -12.23 -21.76
C THR A 83 -5.58 -11.47 -21.42
N ALA A 84 -5.68 -10.18 -21.07
CA ALA A 84 -4.56 -9.30 -20.74
C ALA A 84 -4.41 -9.07 -19.21
N MET A 85 -4.95 -9.99 -18.40
CA MET A 85 -4.86 -9.92 -16.94
C MET A 85 -3.43 -10.13 -16.42
N PRO A 86 -2.60 -11.04 -16.97
CA PRO A 86 -1.20 -11.17 -16.54
C PRO A 86 -0.40 -9.85 -16.62
N GLU A 87 -0.59 -9.11 -17.70
CA GLU A 87 -0.01 -7.80 -17.98
C GLU A 87 -0.52 -6.78 -16.96
N LEU A 88 -1.84 -6.70 -16.75
CA LEU A 88 -2.40 -5.78 -15.75
C LEU A 88 -1.80 -6.00 -14.36
N VAL A 89 -1.70 -7.26 -13.95
CA VAL A 89 -1.14 -7.64 -12.64
C VAL A 89 0.33 -7.23 -12.55
N ALA A 90 1.12 -7.46 -13.59
CA ALA A 90 2.51 -6.99 -13.64
C ALA A 90 2.59 -5.46 -13.55
N GLY A 91 1.79 -4.75 -14.34
CA GLY A 91 1.72 -3.28 -14.33
C GLY A 91 1.39 -2.72 -12.95
N PHE A 92 0.36 -3.24 -12.28
CA PHE A 92 0.00 -2.81 -10.92
C PHE A 92 1.04 -3.18 -9.87
N HIS A 93 1.69 -4.34 -9.99
CA HIS A 93 2.76 -4.72 -9.06
C HIS A 93 3.98 -3.79 -9.16
N SER A 94 4.26 -3.23 -10.33
CA SER A 94 5.31 -2.21 -10.48
C SER A 94 5.03 -0.98 -9.60
N LEU A 95 3.78 -0.53 -9.53
CA LEU A 95 3.37 0.64 -8.74
C LEU A 95 3.53 0.39 -7.24
N VAL A 96 3.34 -0.85 -6.78
CA VAL A 96 3.61 -1.24 -5.38
C VAL A 96 5.10 -1.10 -5.06
N GLY A 97 5.97 -1.58 -5.97
CA GLY A 97 7.42 -1.42 -5.82
C GLY A 97 7.85 0.04 -5.77
N LEU A 98 7.32 0.87 -6.68
CA LEU A 98 7.61 2.30 -6.72
C LEU A 98 7.13 3.03 -5.45
N ALA A 99 5.95 2.68 -4.94
CA ALA A 99 5.44 3.24 -3.70
C ALA A 99 6.36 2.93 -2.51
N ALA A 100 6.89 1.70 -2.41
CA ALA A 100 7.85 1.32 -1.37
C ALA A 100 9.15 2.15 -1.45
N VAL A 101 9.66 2.41 -2.66
CA VAL A 101 10.84 3.28 -2.86
C VAL A 101 10.56 4.70 -2.40
N PHE A 102 9.40 5.28 -2.78
CA PHE A 102 9.04 6.63 -2.35
C PHE A 102 8.83 6.74 -0.84
N VAL A 103 8.26 5.71 -0.19
CA VAL A 103 8.15 5.67 1.27
C VAL A 103 9.54 5.64 1.92
N ALA A 104 10.47 4.84 1.41
CA ALA A 104 11.83 4.77 1.94
C ALA A 104 12.59 6.10 1.77
N ILE A 105 12.48 6.75 0.59
CA ILE A 105 13.07 8.08 0.35
C ILE A 105 12.45 9.12 1.31
N SER A 106 11.13 9.11 1.47
CA SER A 106 10.44 10.03 2.39
C SER A 106 10.91 9.84 3.83
N ALA A 107 11.04 8.60 4.29
CA ALA A 107 11.52 8.26 5.63
C ALA A 107 13.00 8.63 5.85
N PHE A 108 13.83 8.54 4.81
CA PHE A 108 15.23 8.95 4.87
C PHE A 108 15.40 10.47 4.93
N LEU A 109 14.59 11.22 4.15
CA LEU A 109 14.65 12.67 4.10
C LEU A 109 13.98 13.36 5.30
N ASN A 110 12.94 12.74 5.87
CA ASN A 110 12.18 13.29 7.01
C ASN A 110 12.04 12.24 8.15
N PRO A 111 13.14 11.76 8.74
CA PRO A 111 13.11 10.65 9.70
C PRO A 111 12.35 10.98 10.99
N GLU A 112 12.24 12.25 11.35
CA GLU A 112 11.54 12.72 12.55
C GLU A 112 10.04 12.40 12.50
N VAL A 113 9.41 12.56 11.33
CA VAL A 113 7.98 12.30 11.12
C VAL A 113 7.65 10.82 11.33
N PHE A 114 8.62 9.93 11.09
CA PHE A 114 8.50 8.49 11.25
C PHE A 114 9.06 7.98 12.59
N ASN A 115 9.51 8.88 13.50
CA ASN A 115 10.14 8.54 14.77
C ASN A 115 11.44 7.71 14.64
N LEU A 116 12.19 7.92 13.57
CA LEU A 116 13.42 7.15 13.24
C LEU A 116 14.71 7.84 13.70
N GLY A 117 14.65 9.13 14.06
CA GLY A 117 15.81 9.95 14.44
C GLY A 117 15.79 11.29 13.72
N MET A 118 16.96 11.91 13.57
CA MET A 118 17.16 13.17 12.83
C MET A 118 17.98 12.91 11.56
N VAL A 119 17.95 13.84 10.61
CA VAL A 119 18.80 13.75 9.41
C VAL A 119 20.27 13.69 9.83
N GLY A 120 21.01 12.70 9.33
CA GLY A 120 22.40 12.43 9.72
C GLY A 120 22.57 11.61 11.02
N ASN A 121 21.49 11.35 11.77
CA ASN A 121 21.50 10.52 12.97
C ASN A 121 20.23 9.63 13.04
N ILE A 122 20.07 8.78 12.03
CA ILE A 122 19.00 7.78 11.96
C ILE A 122 19.50 6.49 12.62
N LYS A 123 18.63 5.80 13.37
CA LYS A 123 18.95 4.51 13.99
C LYS A 123 19.44 3.52 12.92
N LEU A 124 20.54 2.80 13.20
CA LEU A 124 21.13 1.84 12.26
C LEU A 124 20.14 0.78 11.79
N ALA A 125 19.31 0.25 12.70
CA ALA A 125 18.27 -0.72 12.37
C ALA A 125 17.28 -0.16 11.33
N SER A 126 16.83 1.09 11.51
CA SER A 126 15.93 1.76 10.60
C SER A 126 16.56 2.01 9.23
N LEU A 127 17.86 2.35 9.19
CA LEU A 127 18.62 2.48 7.93
C LEU A 127 18.67 1.16 7.16
N ILE A 128 18.89 0.04 7.86
CA ILE A 128 18.90 -1.29 7.25
C ILE A 128 17.51 -1.64 6.69
N GLU A 129 16.46 -1.46 7.50
CA GLU A 129 15.08 -1.76 7.10
C GLU A 129 14.64 -0.96 5.87
N MET A 130 14.88 0.36 5.86
CA MET A 130 14.51 1.20 4.72
C MET A 130 15.36 0.91 3.48
N SER A 131 16.64 0.56 3.64
CA SER A 131 17.51 0.20 2.51
C SER A 131 17.06 -1.10 1.85
N ILE A 132 16.70 -2.11 2.64
CA ILE A 132 16.15 -3.37 2.13
C ILE A 132 14.80 -3.12 1.46
N GLY A 133 13.91 -2.35 2.09
CA GLY A 133 12.61 -1.99 1.53
C GLY A 133 12.74 -1.25 0.18
N ALA A 134 13.66 -0.29 0.08
CA ALA A 134 13.95 0.42 -1.16
C ALA A 134 14.52 -0.50 -2.24
N ALA A 135 15.48 -1.36 -1.90
CA ALA A 135 16.09 -2.29 -2.84
C ALA A 135 15.06 -3.29 -3.39
N VAL A 136 14.26 -3.92 -2.52
CA VAL A 136 13.19 -4.83 -2.93
C VAL A 136 12.15 -4.08 -3.77
N GLY A 137 11.75 -2.88 -3.37
CA GLY A 137 10.82 -2.05 -4.13
C GLY A 137 11.33 -1.71 -5.53
N ALA A 138 12.61 -1.36 -5.67
CA ALA A 138 13.23 -1.06 -6.96
C ALA A 138 13.34 -2.29 -7.87
N ILE A 139 13.66 -3.46 -7.30
CA ILE A 139 13.68 -4.74 -8.02
C ILE A 139 12.27 -5.10 -8.50
N THR A 140 11.26 -4.98 -7.62
CA THR A 140 9.86 -5.20 -7.98
C THR A 140 9.42 -4.26 -9.09
N PHE A 141 9.69 -2.96 -8.99
CA PHE A 141 9.32 -1.97 -10.00
C PHE A 141 9.93 -2.31 -11.38
N SER A 142 11.25 -2.49 -11.42
CA SER A 142 11.96 -2.75 -12.67
C SER A 142 11.60 -4.11 -13.28
N GLY A 143 11.54 -5.18 -12.47
CA GLY A 143 11.15 -6.52 -12.91
C GLY A 143 9.72 -6.57 -13.46
N SER A 144 8.79 -5.91 -12.77
CA SER A 144 7.39 -5.84 -13.20
C SER A 144 7.20 -5.03 -14.49
N ILE A 145 7.95 -3.95 -14.71
CA ILE A 145 7.93 -3.22 -15.99
C ILE A 145 8.42 -4.11 -17.13
N ILE A 146 9.53 -4.82 -16.93
CA ILE A 146 10.06 -5.73 -17.95
C ILE A 146 9.05 -6.84 -18.26
N ALA A 147 8.38 -7.39 -17.25
CA ALA A 147 7.32 -8.38 -17.44
C ALA A 147 6.12 -7.81 -18.21
N PHE A 148 5.66 -6.62 -17.82
CA PHE A 148 4.54 -5.93 -18.48
C PHE A 148 4.79 -5.63 -19.97
N LEU A 149 6.02 -5.28 -20.33
CA LEU A 149 6.37 -4.96 -21.73
C LEU A 149 6.63 -6.20 -22.60
N LYS A 150 6.75 -7.38 -21.99
CA LYS A 150 7.08 -8.64 -22.69
C LYS A 150 5.86 -9.54 -22.95
N LEU A 151 4.88 -9.51 -22.05
CA LEU A 151 3.63 -10.25 -22.14
C LEU A 151 2.69 -9.52 -23.12
#